data_AF-A0A2G9N7N9-F1
#
_entry.id   AF-A0A2G9N7N9-F1
#
_cell.length_a   1.000
_cell.length_b   1.000
_cell.length_c   1.000
_cell.angle_alpha   90.00
_cell.angle_beta   90.00
_cell.angle_gamma   90.00
#
_symmetry.space_group_name_H-M   'P 1'
#
loop_
_entity.id
_entity.type
_entity.pdbx_description
1 polymer ?
#
loop_
_entity_poly.entity_id
_entity_poly.type
_entity_poly.pdbx_seq_one_letter_code
_entity_poly.pdbx_strand_id
1 'polypeptide(L)'
;MIFVHELKALNPKSADIESVPIIRALRENIRLPVTEEHVISDFARFMVKHSDIAEMEKTAGLLPLAMQEIIYLSKRSQNAEQINLKRAYTDLQEMQKHLNASIEFAKLIFSWQFPATGKIAGLINKMPSLKTREDKTRFNSEISPVFETILRNKNFNLLFWDMVHEAHTESIKAIVQGMEEGTFFHVDVDEHLKRTSFAERRNRLPQDELAIFDSIAKKTYEIKKGVDVAYDINMRMIMFAIQLYSYMKWLGGI
;
A
#
# COMPACT_ATOMS: atom_id res chain seq x y z
N MET A 1 12.77 16.20 6.17
CA MET A 1 11.99 15.43 5.19
C MET A 1 10.83 14.87 5.98
N ILE A 2 9.69 15.56 5.95
CA ILE A 2 8.49 15.12 6.68
C ILE A 2 7.89 14.06 5.75
N PHE A 3 7.88 12.81 6.18
CA PHE A 3 7.25 11.77 5.38
C PHE A 3 5.74 11.98 5.49
N VAL A 4 5.00 11.77 4.41
CA VAL A 4 3.56 11.54 4.53
C VAL A 4 3.43 10.25 5.32
N HIS A 5 3.32 10.38 6.64
CA HIS A 5 3.38 9.27 7.58
C HIS A 5 2.18 8.33 7.40
N GLU A 6 1.06 8.84 6.86
CA GLU A 6 -0.14 8.06 6.61
C GLU A 6 -0.78 8.41 5.25
N LEU A 7 -1.33 7.40 4.54
CA LEU A 7 -2.12 7.57 3.30
C LEU A 7 -3.27 8.60 3.43
N LYS A 8 -3.70 8.89 4.66
CA LYS A 8 -4.80 9.82 5.00
C LYS A 8 -4.39 11.29 4.97
N ALA A 9 -3.09 11.59 4.98
CA ALA A 9 -2.59 12.94 5.24
C ALA A 9 -2.41 13.80 3.98
N LEU A 10 -2.46 13.22 2.77
CA LEU A 10 -2.30 14.00 1.55
C LEU A 10 -3.57 14.80 1.22
N ASN A 11 -3.45 16.11 1.41
CA ASN A 11 -4.36 17.17 0.98
C ASN A 11 -3.54 18.30 0.32
N PRO A 12 -4.18 19.31 -0.30
CA PRO A 12 -3.45 20.40 -0.96
C PRO A 12 -2.41 21.11 -0.08
N LYS A 13 -2.70 21.32 1.21
CA LYS A 13 -1.78 21.97 2.16
C LYS A 13 -0.53 21.11 2.43
N SER A 14 -0.70 19.81 2.62
CA SER A 14 0.42 18.89 2.80
C SER A 14 1.25 18.75 1.52
N ALA A 15 0.61 18.66 0.35
CA ALA A 15 1.31 18.61 -0.94
C ALA A 15 2.14 19.88 -1.16
N ASP A 16 1.62 21.04 -0.73
CA ASP A 16 2.34 22.31 -0.79
C ASP A 16 3.64 22.28 0.04
N ILE A 17 3.57 21.78 1.27
CA ILE A 17 4.73 21.64 2.17
C ILE A 17 5.74 20.64 1.59
N GLU A 18 5.30 19.46 1.16
CA GLU A 18 6.19 18.40 0.67
C GLU A 18 6.82 18.71 -0.68
N SER A 19 6.18 19.57 -1.48
CA SER A 19 6.72 19.98 -2.78
C SER A 19 7.95 20.88 -2.68
N VAL A 20 8.11 21.66 -1.60
CA VAL A 20 9.19 22.66 -1.44
C VAL A 20 10.59 22.08 -1.69
N PRO A 21 11.03 21.00 -1.00
CA PRO A 21 12.35 20.43 -1.25
C PRO A 21 12.51 19.85 -2.67
N ILE A 22 11.42 19.33 -3.26
CA ILE A 22 11.42 18.73 -4.61
C ILE A 22 11.59 19.81 -5.67
N ILE A 23 10.87 20.94 -5.56
CA ILE A 23 10.94 22.06 -6.50
C ILE A 23 12.37 22.59 -6.65
N ARG A 24 13.14 22.64 -5.56
CA ARG A 24 14.54 23.06 -5.61
C ARG A 24 15.36 22.11 -6.50
N ALA A 25 15.22 20.80 -6.29
CA ALA A 25 15.91 19.80 -7.11
C ALA A 25 15.47 19.86 -8.58
N LEU A 26 14.18 20.12 -8.84
CA LEU A 26 13.66 20.28 -10.20
C LEU A 26 14.30 21.48 -10.93
N ARG A 27 14.40 22.63 -10.26
CA ARG A 27 15.03 23.85 -10.81
C ARG A 27 16.49 23.65 -11.20
N GLU A 28 17.23 22.88 -10.40
CA GLU A 28 18.66 22.66 -10.59
C GLU A 28 18.95 21.66 -11.72
N ASN A 29 18.06 20.70 -11.96
CA ASN A 29 18.35 19.52 -12.78
C ASN A 29 17.52 19.40 -14.06
N ILE A 30 16.37 20.09 -14.17
CA ILE A 30 15.46 19.92 -15.32
C ILE A 30 15.57 21.10 -16.30
N ARG A 31 15.68 20.78 -17.59
CA ARG A 31 15.63 21.74 -18.69
C ARG A 31 14.36 21.55 -19.52
N LEU A 32 13.79 22.66 -19.98
CA LEU A 32 12.64 22.65 -20.90
C LEU A 32 13.10 22.64 -22.36
N PRO A 33 12.34 22.03 -23.28
CA PRO A 33 11.14 21.23 -23.02
C PRO A 33 11.48 19.87 -22.40
N VAL A 34 10.64 19.40 -21.48
CA VAL A 34 10.71 18.05 -20.90
C VAL A 34 10.32 17.03 -21.97
N THR A 35 11.15 16.00 -22.18
CA THR A 35 10.86 14.90 -23.12
C THR A 35 10.15 13.75 -22.43
N GLU A 36 9.57 12.84 -23.21
CA GLU A 36 8.93 11.63 -22.67
C GLU A 36 9.93 10.75 -21.91
N GLU A 37 11.15 10.59 -22.43
CA GLU A 37 12.23 9.84 -21.79
C GLU A 37 12.60 10.44 -20.43
N HIS A 38 12.55 11.77 -20.32
CA HIS A 38 12.80 12.45 -19.06
C HIS A 38 11.71 12.18 -18.03
N VAL A 39 10.43 12.22 -18.44
CA VAL A 39 9.31 11.83 -17.57
C VAL A 39 9.44 10.38 -17.14
N ILE A 40 9.76 9.47 -18.07
CA ILE A 40 9.99 8.06 -17.75
C ILE A 40 11.11 7.94 -16.70
N SER A 41 12.24 8.62 -16.89
CA SER A 41 13.37 8.57 -15.95
C SER A 41 13.02 9.11 -14.56
N ASP A 42 12.39 10.28 -14.48
CA ASP A 42 12.10 10.95 -13.20
C ASP A 42 10.98 10.26 -12.41
N PHE A 43 10.05 9.62 -13.13
CA PHE A 43 8.92 8.90 -12.53
C PHE A 43 9.12 7.37 -12.47
N ALA A 44 10.23 6.83 -13.00
CA ALA A 44 10.51 5.39 -13.04
C ALA A 44 10.38 4.71 -11.66
N ARG A 45 10.84 5.38 -10.61
CA ARG A 45 10.77 4.88 -9.22
C ARG A 45 9.34 4.70 -8.69
N PHE A 46 8.35 5.31 -9.34
CA PHE A 46 6.94 5.22 -8.95
C PHE A 46 6.16 4.21 -9.80
N MET A 47 6.74 3.71 -10.89
CA MET A 47 6.05 2.83 -11.82
C MET A 47 5.73 1.48 -11.17
N VAL A 48 4.54 0.96 -11.46
CA VAL A 48 4.09 -0.37 -11.05
C VAL A 48 4.69 -1.42 -11.97
N LYS A 49 5.19 -2.52 -11.41
CA LYS A 49 5.76 -3.63 -12.18
C LYS A 49 4.80 -4.82 -12.21
N HIS A 50 4.93 -5.66 -13.25
CA HIS A 50 4.18 -6.92 -13.33
C HIS A 50 4.48 -7.84 -12.14
N SER A 51 5.72 -7.83 -11.64
CA SER A 51 6.10 -8.57 -10.43
C SER A 51 5.29 -8.14 -9.19
N ASP A 52 4.97 -6.85 -9.08
CA ASP A 52 4.23 -6.31 -7.95
C ASP A 52 2.79 -6.84 -7.97
N ILE A 53 2.16 -6.84 -9.15
CA ILE A 53 0.80 -7.36 -9.37
C ILE A 53 0.75 -8.87 -9.08
N ALA A 54 1.71 -9.63 -9.62
CA ALA A 54 1.76 -11.08 -9.42
C ALA A 54 1.91 -11.47 -7.95
N GLU A 55 2.70 -10.72 -7.17
CA GLU A 55 2.84 -10.95 -5.73
C GLU A 55 1.53 -10.71 -4.98
N MET A 56 0.83 -9.61 -5.28
CA MET A 56 -0.47 -9.33 -4.66
C MET A 56 -1.54 -10.37 -5.02
N GLU A 57 -1.60 -10.80 -6.27
CA GLU A 57 -2.55 -11.84 -6.73
C GLU A 57 -2.28 -13.19 -6.06
N LYS A 58 -1.00 -13.56 -5.92
CA LYS A 58 -0.60 -14.75 -5.15
C LYS A 58 -1.12 -14.64 -3.71
N THR A 59 -0.91 -13.52 -3.05
CA THR A 59 -1.41 -13.27 -1.69
C THR A 59 -2.94 -13.35 -1.61
N ALA A 60 -3.65 -12.79 -2.60
CA ALA A 60 -5.11 -12.86 -2.65
C ALA A 60 -5.63 -14.30 -2.71
N GLY A 61 -4.90 -15.20 -3.40
CA GLY A 61 -5.20 -16.64 -3.42
C GLY A 61 -4.95 -17.36 -2.08
N LEU A 62 -4.02 -16.87 -1.26
CA LEU A 62 -3.69 -17.48 0.04
C LEU A 62 -4.66 -17.09 1.16
N LEU A 63 -5.27 -15.90 1.08
CA LEU A 63 -6.18 -15.38 2.11
C LEU A 63 -7.36 -16.32 2.42
N PRO A 64 -8.14 -16.81 1.43
CA PRO A 64 -9.21 -17.77 1.68
C PRO A 64 -8.72 -19.05 2.37
N LEU A 65 -7.55 -19.54 2.00
CA LEU A 65 -6.99 -20.78 2.54
C LEU A 65 -6.61 -20.61 4.02
N ALA A 66 -5.91 -19.52 4.36
CA ALA A 66 -5.56 -19.21 5.75
C ALA A 66 -6.81 -19.01 6.62
N MET A 67 -7.83 -18.30 6.11
CA MET A 67 -9.09 -18.10 6.82
C MET A 67 -9.84 -19.41 7.07
N GLN A 68 -9.86 -20.34 6.11
CA GLN A 68 -10.46 -21.67 6.28
C GLN A 68 -9.75 -22.50 7.34
N GLU A 69 -8.41 -22.49 7.35
CA GLU A 69 -7.62 -23.18 8.37
C GLU A 69 -7.82 -22.59 9.76
N ILE A 70 -7.94 -21.26 9.89
CA ILE A 70 -8.27 -20.59 11.16
C ILE A 70 -9.66 -21.02 11.66
N ILE A 71 -10.68 -21.05 10.79
CA ILE A 71 -12.03 -21.55 11.15
C ILE A 71 -11.98 -23.02 11.58
N TYR A 72 -11.18 -23.84 10.89
CA TYR A 72 -11.03 -25.24 11.25
C TYR A 72 -10.42 -25.37 12.66
N LEU A 73 -9.32 -24.65 12.93
CA LEU A 73 -8.64 -24.69 14.21
C LEU A 73 -9.55 -24.18 15.34
N SER A 74 -10.31 -23.11 15.09
CA SER A 74 -11.25 -22.55 16.07
C SER A 74 -12.38 -23.52 16.44
N LYS A 75 -12.78 -24.42 15.54
CA LYS A 75 -13.87 -25.38 15.81
C LYS A 75 -13.41 -26.67 16.47
N ARG A 76 -12.15 -27.06 16.29
CA ARG A 76 -11.66 -28.39 16.71
C ARG A 76 -10.66 -28.36 17.85
N SER A 77 -9.84 -27.32 17.96
CA SER A 77 -8.80 -27.27 18.97
C SER A 77 -9.38 -26.82 20.32
N GLN A 78 -9.12 -27.62 21.34
CA GLN A 78 -9.35 -27.25 22.75
C GLN A 78 -8.18 -26.42 23.30
N ASN A 79 -7.02 -26.43 22.62
CA ASN A 79 -5.83 -25.71 23.03
C ASN A 79 -5.77 -24.30 22.42
N ALA A 80 -6.57 -24.01 21.40
CA ALA A 80 -6.50 -22.75 20.68
C ALA A 80 -7.33 -21.64 21.35
N GLU A 81 -6.74 -20.46 21.43
CA GLU A 81 -7.38 -19.28 22.00
C GLU A 81 -8.37 -18.67 20.99
N GLN A 82 -9.65 -18.96 21.20
CA GLN A 82 -10.75 -18.60 20.30
C GLN A 82 -10.83 -17.10 19.99
N ILE A 83 -10.52 -16.25 20.97
CA ILE A 83 -10.58 -14.80 20.81
C ILE A 83 -9.52 -14.33 19.80
N ASN A 84 -8.29 -14.84 19.91
CA ASN A 84 -7.19 -14.44 19.03
C ASN A 84 -7.36 -15.02 17.62
N LEU A 85 -7.86 -16.26 17.49
CA LEU A 85 -8.23 -16.81 16.18
C LEU A 85 -9.34 -15.99 15.51
N LYS A 86 -10.38 -15.58 16.24
CA LYS A 86 -11.45 -14.75 15.71
C LYS A 86 -10.96 -13.37 15.25
N ARG A 87 -10.05 -12.75 16.01
CA ARG A 87 -9.41 -11.48 15.63
C ARG A 87 -8.62 -11.62 14.34
N ALA A 88 -7.72 -12.59 14.27
CA ALA A 88 -6.94 -12.85 13.06
C ALA A 88 -7.82 -13.14 11.84
N TYR A 89 -8.91 -13.91 12.00
CA TYR A 89 -9.88 -14.11 10.93
C TYR A 89 -10.48 -12.79 10.44
N THR A 90 -10.92 -11.94 11.37
CA THR A 90 -11.54 -10.64 11.04
C THR A 90 -10.55 -9.74 10.30
N ASP A 91 -9.32 -9.66 10.78
CA ASP A 91 -8.25 -8.85 10.17
C ASP A 91 -7.91 -9.34 8.75
N LEU A 92 -7.79 -10.67 8.55
CA LEU A 92 -7.57 -11.26 7.22
C LEU A 92 -8.75 -11.02 6.27
N GLN A 93 -9.98 -11.06 6.78
CA GLN A 93 -11.20 -10.82 6.01
C GLN A 93 -11.28 -9.37 5.53
N GLU A 94 -11.03 -8.40 6.42
CA GLU A 94 -10.98 -6.98 6.06
C GLU A 94 -9.91 -6.74 5.00
N MET A 95 -8.70 -7.26 5.24
CA MET A 95 -7.58 -7.12 4.32
C MET A 95 -7.83 -7.69 2.92
N GLN A 96 -8.59 -8.78 2.79
CA GLN A 96 -8.96 -9.33 1.48
C GLN A 96 -9.69 -8.32 0.60
N LYS A 97 -10.62 -7.55 1.17
CA LYS A 97 -11.35 -6.51 0.45
C LYS A 97 -10.40 -5.44 -0.09
N HIS A 98 -9.51 -4.93 0.78
CA HIS A 98 -8.58 -3.85 0.43
C HIS A 98 -7.48 -4.29 -0.54
N LEU A 99 -7.02 -5.54 -0.43
CA LEU A 99 -6.03 -6.11 -1.34
C LEU A 99 -6.60 -6.25 -2.75
N ASN A 100 -7.81 -6.78 -2.89
CA ASN A 100 -8.48 -6.90 -4.20
C ASN A 100 -8.63 -5.53 -4.87
N ALA A 101 -9.07 -4.52 -4.12
CA ALA A 101 -9.14 -3.15 -4.62
C ALA A 101 -7.76 -2.58 -4.99
N SER A 102 -6.69 -2.97 -4.30
CA SER A 102 -5.32 -2.55 -4.62
C SER A 102 -4.78 -3.24 -5.87
N ILE A 103 -5.10 -4.51 -6.09
CA ILE A 103 -4.75 -5.26 -7.32
C ILE A 103 -5.38 -4.62 -8.56
N GLU A 104 -6.68 -4.36 -8.52
CA GLU A 104 -7.39 -3.80 -9.67
C GLU A 104 -6.85 -2.43 -10.07
N PHE A 105 -6.48 -1.62 -9.08
CA PHE A 105 -5.80 -0.37 -9.34
C PHE A 105 -4.38 -0.52 -9.86
N ALA A 106 -3.59 -1.44 -9.32
CA ALA A 106 -2.25 -1.66 -9.82
C ALA A 106 -2.28 -2.08 -11.29
N LYS A 107 -3.26 -2.90 -11.69
CA LYS A 107 -3.53 -3.23 -13.10
C LYS A 107 -3.90 -2.01 -13.93
N LEU A 108 -4.80 -1.16 -13.42
CA LEU A 108 -5.15 0.11 -14.07
C LEU A 108 -3.90 0.98 -14.30
N ILE A 109 -3.13 1.24 -13.25
CA ILE A 109 -1.91 2.05 -13.32
C ILE A 109 -0.88 1.43 -14.25
N PHE A 110 -0.68 0.12 -14.20
CA PHE A 110 0.25 -0.59 -15.08
C PHE A 110 -0.09 -0.38 -16.56
N SER A 111 -1.38 -0.44 -16.92
CA SER A 111 -1.85 -0.16 -18.29
C SER A 111 -1.78 1.31 -18.68
N TRP A 112 -1.91 2.22 -17.70
CA TRP A 112 -1.98 3.66 -17.92
C TRP A 112 -0.62 4.37 -17.95
N GLN A 113 0.35 3.91 -17.15
CA GLN A 113 1.56 4.68 -16.82
C GLN A 113 2.44 4.98 -18.02
N PHE A 114 2.61 4.05 -18.97
CA PHE A 114 3.44 4.28 -20.15
C PHE A 114 2.74 5.20 -21.17
N PRO A 115 1.49 4.93 -21.60
CA PRO A 115 0.75 5.85 -22.47
C PRO A 115 0.59 7.26 -21.90
N ALA A 116 0.58 7.41 -20.58
CA ALA A 116 0.42 8.71 -19.92
C ALA A 116 1.67 9.59 -19.97
N THR A 117 2.88 9.04 -20.18
CA THR A 117 4.14 9.78 -20.11
C THR A 117 4.21 10.93 -21.11
N GLY A 118 3.86 10.69 -22.38
CA GLY A 118 3.79 11.74 -23.40
C GLY A 118 2.76 12.82 -23.07
N LYS A 119 1.59 12.44 -22.51
CA LYS A 119 0.58 13.39 -22.04
C LYS A 119 1.11 14.25 -20.90
N ILE A 120 1.81 13.65 -19.93
CA ILE A 120 2.41 14.35 -18.78
C ILE A 120 3.49 15.32 -19.26
N ALA A 121 4.39 14.89 -20.16
CA ALA A 121 5.41 15.77 -20.74
C ALA A 121 4.78 16.97 -21.45
N GLY A 122 3.72 16.75 -22.24
CA GLY A 122 2.96 17.82 -22.89
C GLY A 122 2.33 18.80 -21.91
N LEU A 123 1.72 18.31 -20.83
CA LEU A 123 1.15 19.15 -19.78
C LEU A 123 2.22 20.00 -19.07
N ILE A 124 3.36 19.39 -18.71
CA ILE A 124 4.49 20.09 -18.08
C ILE A 124 5.00 21.21 -18.99
N ASN A 125 5.18 20.93 -20.29
CA ASN A 125 5.69 21.91 -21.26
C ASN A 125 4.70 23.04 -21.58
N LYS A 126 3.39 22.78 -21.46
CA LYS A 126 2.35 23.80 -21.68
C LYS A 126 2.30 24.81 -20.53
N MET A 127 2.66 24.41 -19.32
CA MET A 127 2.44 25.20 -18.11
C MET A 127 3.06 26.61 -18.11
N PRO A 128 4.32 26.82 -18.53
CA PRO A 128 4.93 28.17 -18.54
C PRO A 128 4.20 29.19 -19.44
N SER A 129 3.38 28.70 -20.39
CA SER A 129 2.66 29.56 -21.35
C SER A 129 1.27 30.02 -20.85
N LEU A 130 0.82 29.54 -19.68
CA LEU A 130 -0.52 29.81 -19.15
C LEU A 130 -0.62 31.21 -18.53
N LYS A 131 -1.07 32.20 -19.33
CA LYS A 131 -1.17 33.60 -18.88
C LYS A 131 -2.56 33.98 -18.37
N THR A 132 -3.62 33.50 -19.03
CA THR A 132 -4.99 33.92 -18.72
C THR A 132 -5.68 33.00 -17.71
N ARG A 133 -6.75 33.48 -17.08
CA ARG A 133 -7.59 32.67 -16.20
C ARG A 133 -8.25 31.52 -16.98
N GLU A 134 -8.69 31.77 -18.20
CA GLU A 134 -9.34 30.78 -19.08
C GLU A 134 -8.37 29.65 -19.45
N ASP A 135 -7.12 29.99 -19.80
CA ASP A 135 -6.07 28.99 -20.08
C ASP A 135 -5.79 28.11 -18.87
N LYS A 136 -5.71 28.72 -17.68
CA LYS A 136 -5.51 28.00 -16.41
C LYS A 136 -6.70 27.09 -16.09
N THR A 137 -7.93 27.54 -16.31
CA THR A 137 -9.14 26.72 -16.12
C THR A 137 -9.14 25.52 -17.07
N ARG A 138 -8.85 25.73 -18.36
CA ARG A 138 -8.75 24.64 -19.34
C ARG A 138 -7.63 23.65 -18.99
N PHE A 139 -6.47 24.17 -18.59
CA PHE A 139 -5.35 23.34 -18.16
C PHE A 139 -5.72 22.47 -16.94
N ASN A 140 -6.40 23.05 -15.95
CA ASN A 140 -6.89 22.29 -14.79
C ASN A 140 -7.80 21.13 -15.22
N SER A 141 -8.71 21.34 -16.17
CA SER A 141 -9.54 20.25 -16.73
C SER A 141 -8.73 19.17 -17.46
N GLU A 142 -7.58 19.50 -18.06
CA GLU A 142 -6.72 18.54 -18.75
C GLU A 142 -5.86 17.69 -17.79
N ILE A 143 -5.42 18.29 -16.67
CA ILE A 143 -4.54 17.64 -15.68
C ILE A 143 -5.29 16.94 -14.55
N SER A 144 -6.49 17.39 -14.18
CA SER A 144 -7.30 16.72 -13.15
C SER A 144 -7.43 15.21 -13.38
N PRO A 145 -7.76 14.72 -14.60
CA PRO A 145 -7.84 13.28 -14.86
C PRO A 145 -6.57 12.49 -14.53
N VAL A 146 -5.38 13.11 -14.60
CA VAL A 146 -4.11 12.48 -14.22
C VAL A 146 -4.09 12.23 -12.71
N PHE A 147 -4.42 13.27 -11.93
CA PHE A 147 -4.53 13.15 -10.47
C PHE A 147 -5.66 12.21 -10.04
N GLU A 148 -6.80 12.26 -10.72
CA GLU A 148 -7.92 11.37 -10.45
C GLU A 148 -7.54 9.90 -10.68
N THR A 149 -6.74 9.63 -11.71
CA THR A 149 -6.24 8.28 -11.97
C THR A 149 -5.30 7.82 -10.87
N ILE A 150 -4.25 8.59 -10.55
CA ILE A 150 -3.21 8.15 -9.58
C ILE A 150 -3.67 8.21 -8.11
N LEU A 151 -4.65 9.05 -7.76
CA LEU A 151 -5.20 9.16 -6.40
C LEU A 151 -6.54 8.43 -6.22
N ARG A 152 -7.09 7.87 -7.30
CA ARG A 152 -8.43 7.24 -7.37
C ARG A 152 -9.58 8.15 -6.92
N ASN A 153 -9.44 9.47 -7.03
CA ASN A 153 -10.44 10.40 -6.49
C ASN A 153 -10.57 11.67 -7.32
N LYS A 154 -11.81 12.13 -7.47
CA LYS A 154 -12.20 13.39 -8.14
C LYS A 154 -11.79 14.66 -7.40
N ASN A 155 -11.45 14.56 -6.11
CA ASN A 155 -11.25 15.72 -5.24
C ASN A 155 -9.80 15.93 -4.75
N PHE A 156 -8.79 15.34 -5.39
CA PHE A 156 -7.38 15.42 -4.94
C PHE A 156 -7.19 14.92 -3.48
N ASN A 157 -8.02 13.97 -3.05
CA ASN A 157 -7.93 13.33 -1.73
C ASN A 157 -7.70 11.84 -1.95
N LEU A 158 -6.89 11.14 -1.15
CA LEU A 158 -6.82 9.69 -1.29
C LEU A 158 -8.06 9.02 -0.72
N LEU A 159 -8.65 8.10 -1.48
CA LEU A 159 -9.65 7.16 -0.97
C LEU A 159 -8.95 6.07 -0.16
N PHE A 160 -8.46 6.44 1.02
CA PHE A 160 -7.66 5.56 1.88
C PHE A 160 -8.45 4.36 2.39
N TRP A 161 -9.77 4.49 2.57
CA TRP A 161 -10.64 3.42 3.05
C TRP A 161 -10.74 2.25 2.08
N ASP A 162 -10.36 2.42 0.81
CA ASP A 162 -10.50 1.36 -0.20
C ASP A 162 -9.15 0.71 -0.54
N MET A 163 -8.11 0.96 0.25
CA MET A 163 -6.75 0.55 -0.05
C MET A 163 -6.02 -0.05 1.14
N VAL A 164 -5.02 -0.88 0.86
CA VAL A 164 -4.08 -1.31 1.89
C VAL A 164 -3.31 -0.09 2.41
N HIS A 165 -3.28 0.04 3.73
CA HIS A 165 -2.69 1.18 4.44
C HIS A 165 -1.94 0.69 5.69
N GLU A 166 -1.29 1.61 6.39
CA GLU A 166 -0.41 1.28 7.52
C GLU A 166 -1.06 0.42 8.61
N ALA A 167 -2.33 0.70 8.97
CA ALA A 167 -3.03 -0.15 9.93
C ALA A 167 -3.16 -1.61 9.45
N HIS A 168 -3.33 -1.87 8.15
CA HIS A 168 -3.37 -3.23 7.61
C HIS A 168 -2.00 -3.91 7.66
N THR A 169 -0.92 -3.18 7.37
CA THR A 169 0.45 -3.70 7.48
C THR A 169 0.83 -4.01 8.93
N GLU A 170 0.38 -3.19 9.88
CA GLU A 170 0.60 -3.45 11.31
C GLU A 170 -0.28 -4.60 11.81
N SER A 171 -1.55 -4.72 11.36
CA SER A 171 -2.39 -5.88 11.70
C SER A 171 -1.77 -7.20 11.23
N ILE A 172 -1.30 -7.29 9.98
CA ILE A 172 -0.70 -8.54 9.50
C ILE A 172 0.61 -8.87 10.22
N LYS A 173 1.40 -7.86 10.58
CA LYS A 173 2.60 -8.01 11.39
C LYS A 173 2.28 -8.49 12.81
N ALA A 174 1.22 -7.96 13.42
CA ALA A 174 0.74 -8.42 14.73
C ALA A 174 0.27 -9.88 14.68
N ILE A 175 -0.39 -10.32 13.60
CA ILE A 175 -0.75 -11.73 13.40
C ILE A 175 0.51 -12.60 13.32
N VAL A 176 1.50 -12.21 12.51
CA VAL A 176 2.78 -12.95 12.39
C VAL A 176 3.48 -13.05 13.74
N GLN A 177 3.62 -11.94 14.47
CA GLN A 177 4.24 -11.92 15.78
C GLN A 177 3.47 -12.80 16.78
N GLY A 178 2.14 -12.71 16.80
CA GLY A 178 1.31 -13.57 17.65
C GLY A 178 1.50 -15.05 17.34
N MET A 179 1.73 -15.41 16.07
CA MET A 179 2.03 -16.79 15.69
C MET A 179 3.41 -17.24 16.18
N GLU A 180 4.42 -16.38 16.10
CA GLU A 180 5.78 -16.67 16.60
C GLU A 180 5.83 -16.80 18.13
N GLU A 181 5.03 -15.99 18.83
CA GLU A 181 4.94 -15.98 20.29
C GLU A 181 3.94 -17.02 20.85
N GLY A 182 3.18 -17.67 19.97
CA GLY A 182 2.20 -18.69 20.33
C GLY A 182 0.96 -18.15 21.04
N THR A 183 0.58 -16.89 20.79
CA THR A 183 -0.61 -16.24 21.41
C THR A 183 -1.93 -16.82 20.90
N PHE A 184 -1.89 -17.65 19.88
CA PHE A 184 -3.04 -18.38 19.36
C PHE A 184 -3.37 -19.64 20.15
N PHE A 185 -2.53 -20.02 21.11
CA PHE A 185 -2.76 -21.13 22.02
C PHE A 185 -2.98 -20.63 23.44
N HIS A 186 -3.78 -21.36 24.21
CA HIS A 186 -3.97 -21.10 25.62
C HIS A 186 -2.62 -21.18 26.35
N VAL A 187 -2.35 -20.14 27.14
CA VAL A 187 -1.17 -20.06 27.99
C VAL A 187 -1.62 -20.19 29.43
N ASP A 188 -1.18 -21.24 30.11
CA ASP A 188 -1.48 -21.42 31.52
C ASP A 188 -0.77 -20.35 32.36
N VAL A 189 -1.39 -19.95 33.48
CA VAL A 189 -0.84 -18.95 34.42
C VAL A 189 0.56 -19.35 34.88
N ASP A 190 0.79 -20.64 35.14
CA ASP A 190 2.09 -21.17 35.55
C ASP A 190 3.16 -21.02 34.46
N GLU A 191 2.79 -21.15 33.18
CA GLU A 191 3.72 -20.98 32.08
C GLU A 191 4.11 -19.52 31.90
N HIS A 192 3.15 -18.61 32.11
CA HIS A 192 3.40 -17.17 32.17
C HIS A 192 4.33 -16.79 33.32
N LEU A 193 4.10 -17.32 34.53
CA LEU A 193 4.94 -17.05 35.70
C LEU A 193 6.37 -17.57 35.52
N LYS A 194 6.53 -18.73 34.85
CA LYS A 194 7.84 -19.33 34.55
C LYS A 194 8.51 -18.75 33.30
N ARG A 195 7.84 -17.86 32.56
CA ARG A 195 8.32 -17.26 31.30
C ARG A 195 8.76 -18.30 30.27
N THR A 196 8.04 -19.42 30.20
CA THR A 196 8.34 -20.52 29.28
C THR A 196 8.18 -20.04 27.83
N SER A 197 9.16 -20.29 26.98
CA SER A 197 9.11 -19.87 25.57
C SER A 197 8.04 -20.66 24.79
N PHE A 198 7.51 -20.10 23.70
CA PHE A 198 6.59 -20.87 22.86
C PHE A 198 7.26 -22.11 22.25
N ALA A 199 8.53 -22.03 21.88
CA ALA A 199 9.28 -23.17 21.36
C ALA A 199 9.27 -24.40 22.31
N GLU A 200 9.33 -24.16 23.62
CA GLU A 200 9.25 -25.23 24.62
C GLU A 200 7.82 -25.74 24.80
N ARG A 201 6.83 -24.84 24.82
CA ARG A 201 5.40 -25.18 24.96
C ARG A 201 4.87 -25.95 23.74
N ARG A 202 5.41 -25.64 22.56
CA ARG A 202 5.04 -26.24 21.27
C ARG A 202 5.11 -27.77 21.30
N ASN A 203 6.07 -28.36 22.00
CA ASN A 203 6.23 -29.82 22.10
C ASN A 203 5.08 -30.53 22.82
N ARG A 204 4.20 -29.79 23.51
CA ARG A 204 3.06 -30.32 24.27
C ARG A 204 1.75 -30.27 23.50
N LEU A 205 1.72 -29.60 22.35
CA LEU A 205 0.53 -29.46 21.52
C LEU A 205 0.35 -30.68 20.59
N PRO A 206 -0.90 -31.06 20.25
CA PRO A 206 -1.17 -32.11 19.28
C PRO A 206 -0.50 -31.82 17.93
N GLN A 207 0.14 -32.82 17.33
CA GLN A 207 0.90 -32.63 16.08
C GLN A 207 0.04 -32.21 14.89
N ASP A 208 -1.21 -32.68 14.83
CA ASP A 208 -2.16 -32.30 13.79
C ASP A 208 -2.58 -30.81 13.91
N GLU A 209 -2.79 -30.31 15.13
CA GLU A 209 -3.04 -28.89 15.38
C GLU A 209 -1.82 -28.02 15.04
N LEU A 210 -0.62 -28.47 15.43
CA LEU A 210 0.64 -27.79 15.11
C LEU A 210 0.88 -27.70 13.60
N ALA A 211 0.61 -28.78 12.86
CA ALA A 211 0.79 -28.80 11.41
C ALA A 211 -0.11 -27.76 10.73
N ILE A 212 -1.36 -27.62 11.19
CA ILE A 212 -2.29 -26.62 10.68
C ILE A 212 -1.83 -25.22 11.07
N PHE A 213 -1.39 -25.03 12.31
CA PHE A 213 -0.86 -23.75 12.76
C PHE A 213 0.37 -23.29 11.96
N ASP A 214 1.33 -24.19 11.71
CA ASP A 214 2.48 -23.91 10.85
C ASP A 214 2.08 -23.58 9.41
N SER A 215 1.06 -24.28 8.91
CA SER A 215 0.47 -24.04 7.59
C SER A 215 -0.13 -22.63 7.51
N ILE A 216 -0.84 -22.18 8.55
CA ILE A 216 -1.37 -20.81 8.66
C ILE A 216 -0.23 -19.80 8.77
N ALA A 217 0.79 -20.07 9.61
CA ALA A 217 1.92 -19.17 9.83
C ALA A 217 2.69 -18.92 8.53
N LYS A 218 2.99 -19.98 7.77
CA LYS A 218 3.64 -19.86 6.46
C LYS A 218 2.82 -19.01 5.50
N LYS A 219 1.50 -19.24 5.41
CA LYS A 219 0.62 -18.44 4.54
C LYS A 219 0.58 -16.99 4.98
N THR A 220 0.46 -16.73 6.28
CA THR A 220 0.41 -15.38 6.86
C THR A 220 1.69 -14.61 6.54
N TYR A 221 2.85 -15.26 6.62
CA TYR A 221 4.13 -14.65 6.22
C TYR A 221 4.15 -14.28 4.73
N GLU A 222 3.67 -15.16 3.86
CA GLU A 222 3.54 -14.86 2.42
C GLU A 222 2.47 -13.77 2.15
N ILE A 223 1.39 -13.75 2.95
CA ILE A 223 0.35 -12.71 2.88
C ILE A 223 0.95 -11.35 3.21
N LYS A 224 1.75 -11.26 4.29
CA LYS A 224 2.44 -10.02 4.68
C LYS A 224 3.21 -9.43 3.51
N LYS A 225 3.95 -10.24 2.76
CA LYS A 225 4.74 -9.78 1.62
C LYS A 225 3.88 -9.08 0.55
N GLY A 226 2.74 -9.66 0.15
CA GLY A 226 1.86 -9.01 -0.83
C GLY A 226 1.14 -7.78 -0.29
N VAL A 227 0.84 -7.75 1.02
CA VAL A 227 0.24 -6.59 1.70
C VAL A 227 1.23 -5.42 1.73
N ASP A 228 2.50 -5.69 2.05
CA ASP A 228 3.57 -4.69 2.01
C ASP A 228 3.77 -4.13 0.59
N VAL A 229 3.70 -4.99 -0.45
CA VAL A 229 3.75 -4.55 -1.85
C VAL A 229 2.56 -3.66 -2.21
N ALA A 230 1.34 -4.01 -1.79
CA ALA A 230 0.16 -3.19 -2.03
C ALA A 230 0.28 -1.82 -1.36
N TYR A 231 0.76 -1.77 -0.11
CA TYR A 231 1.05 -0.54 0.60
C TYR A 231 2.09 0.32 -0.15
N ASP A 232 3.20 -0.28 -0.56
CA ASP A 232 4.27 0.40 -1.29
C ASP A 232 3.79 0.99 -2.63
N ILE A 233 2.96 0.26 -3.40
CA ILE A 233 2.33 0.81 -4.62
C ILE A 233 1.49 2.05 -4.28
N ASN A 234 0.64 1.97 -3.25
CA ASN A 234 -0.22 3.09 -2.87
C ASN A 234 0.62 4.31 -2.47
N MET A 235 1.72 4.10 -1.74
CA MET A 235 2.66 5.17 -1.38
C MET A 235 3.44 5.72 -2.59
N ARG A 236 3.85 4.86 -3.54
CA ARG A 236 4.47 5.30 -4.80
C ARG A 236 3.53 6.21 -5.59
N MET A 237 2.23 5.95 -5.61
CA MET A 237 1.25 6.79 -6.29
C MET A 237 1.03 8.14 -5.59
N ILE A 238 1.05 8.17 -4.25
CA ILE A 238 1.10 9.43 -3.49
C ILE A 238 2.32 10.26 -3.90
N MET A 239 3.49 9.64 -3.92
CA MET A 239 4.73 10.32 -4.25
C MET A 239 4.77 10.77 -5.72
N PHE A 240 4.17 10.00 -6.63
CA PHE A 240 3.93 10.43 -8.01
C PHE A 240 3.13 11.73 -8.03
N ALA A 241 2.00 11.79 -7.30
CA ALA A 241 1.16 12.97 -7.25
C ALA A 241 1.90 14.19 -6.68
N ILE A 242 2.68 14.02 -5.61
CA ILE A 242 3.50 15.10 -5.04
C ILE A 242 4.56 15.57 -6.03
N GLN A 243 5.25 14.65 -6.72
CA GLN A 243 6.24 15.00 -7.76
C GLN A 243 5.59 15.80 -8.89
N LEU A 244 4.45 15.32 -9.41
CA LEU A 244 3.70 16.03 -10.46
C LEU A 244 3.22 17.40 -9.98
N TYR A 245 2.70 17.50 -8.76
CA TYR A 245 2.32 18.77 -8.15
C TYR A 245 3.51 19.74 -8.00
N SER A 246 4.69 19.22 -7.70
CA SER A 246 5.93 20.00 -7.60
C SER A 246 6.34 20.59 -8.95
N TYR A 247 6.24 19.83 -10.05
CA TYR A 247 6.40 20.37 -11.40
C TYR A 247 5.39 21.50 -11.66
N MET A 248 4.13 21.28 -11.27
CA MET A 248 3.10 22.28 -11.49
C MET A 248 3.38 23.59 -10.74
N LYS A 249 3.73 23.48 -9.46
CA LYS A 249 4.01 24.63 -8.61
C LYS A 249 5.24 25.41 -9.12
N TRP A 250 6.32 24.69 -9.46
CA TRP A 250 7.51 25.29 -10.02
C TRP A 250 7.23 26.08 -11.30
N LEU A 251 6.63 25.44 -12.30
CA LEU A 251 6.46 26.02 -13.63
C LEU A 251 5.31 27.05 -13.69
N GLY A 252 4.32 26.91 -12.81
CA GLY A 252 3.21 27.86 -12.68
C GLY A 252 3.56 29.12 -11.88
N GLY A 253 4.73 29.16 -11.23
CA GLY A 253 5.14 30.27 -10.36
C GLY A 253 4.30 30.41 -9.10
N ILE A 254 3.75 29.28 -8.60
CA ILE A 254 2.93 29.20 -7.37
C ILE A 254 3.85 28.97 -6.16
#